data_AF-A0A961Q9V8-F1
#
_entry.id   AF-A0A961Q9V8-F1
#
_cell.length_a   1.000
_cell.length_b   1.000
_cell.length_c   1.000
_cell.angle_alpha   90.00
_cell.angle_beta   90.00
_cell.angle_gamma   90.00
#
_symmetry.space_group_name_H-M   'P 1'
#
loop_
_entity.id
_entity.type
_entity.pdbx_description
1 polymer ?
#
loop_
_entity_poly.entity_id
_entity_poly.type
_entity_poly.pdbx_seq_one_letter_code
_entity_poly.pdbx_strand_id
1 'polypeptide(L)' 'MKSDRKIGRRATNLSLDSTLVAEARELGLNLSRIAEEGLEQAVKAEREKRWKEQNREAIEAHNQYVREHGLPLAKYRLF' A
#
# COMPACT_ATOMS: atom_id res chain seq x y z
N MET A 1 20.18 -14.12 7.30
CA MET A 1 20.05 -13.08 8.35
C MET A 1 18.76 -12.29 8.10
N LYS A 2 17.63 -12.75 8.66
CA LYS A 2 16.39 -11.97 8.66
C LYS A 2 16.55 -10.94 9.79
N SER A 3 16.62 -9.67 9.44
CA SER A 3 16.67 -8.59 10.42
C SER A 3 15.37 -8.58 11.21
N ASP A 4 15.46 -9.00 12.47
CA ASP A 4 14.45 -8.79 13.48
C ASP A 4 14.41 -7.28 13.75
N ARG A 5 13.72 -6.54 12.87
CA ARG A 5 13.49 -5.12 13.08
C ARG A 5 12.52 -5.05 14.24
N LYS A 6 13.01 -4.85 15.46
CA LYS A 6 12.18 -4.33 16.55
C LYS A 6 11.45 -3.10 15.99
N ILE A 7 10.15 -3.25 15.74
CA ILE A 7 9.31 -2.18 15.23
C ILE A 7 9.12 -1.23 16.41
N GLY A 8 10.08 -0.32 16.59
CA GLY A 8 9.99 0.74 17.57
C GLY A 8 8.90 1.70 17.13
N ARG A 9 7.78 1.76 17.86
CA ARG A 9 6.81 2.84 17.68
C ARG A 9 7.49 4.15 18.06
N ARG A 10 7.47 5.12 17.15
CA ARG A 10 7.95 6.47 17.43
C ARG A 10 6.76 7.37 17.68
N ALA A 11 6.70 7.97 18.86
CA ALA A 11 5.76 9.05 19.11
C ALA A 11 6.05 10.20 18.14
N THR A 12 5.05 10.59 17.37
CA THR A 12 5.17 11.64 16.36
C THR A 12 4.12 12.69 16.69
N ASN A 13 4.53 13.95 16.81
CA ASN A 13 3.59 15.04 17.08
C ASN A 13 2.96 15.47 15.76
N LEU A 14 1.63 15.39 15.67
CA LEU A 14 0.86 15.65 14.46
C LEU A 14 -0.24 16.68 14.79
N SER A 15 -0.50 17.60 13.86
CA SER A 15 -1.65 18.50 13.96
C SER A 15 -2.83 17.89 13.20
N LEU A 16 -3.95 17.71 13.89
CA LEU A 16 -5.20 17.19 13.35
C LEU A 16 -6.33 18.17 13.66
N ASP A 17 -7.41 18.09 12.91
CA ASP A 17 -8.62 18.85 13.17
C ASP A 17 -9.14 18.57 14.60
N SER A 18 -9.29 19.62 15.39
CA SER A 18 -9.67 19.50 16.80
C SER A 18 -11.08 18.96 17.00
N THR A 19 -12.00 19.28 16.09
CA THR A 19 -13.39 18.84 16.14
C THR A 19 -13.47 17.34 15.85
N LEU A 20 -12.75 16.87 14.83
CA LEU A 20 -12.67 15.45 14.50
C LEU A 20 -12.02 14.63 15.62
N VAL A 21 -10.98 15.17 16.26
CA VAL A 21 -10.34 14.51 17.42
C VAL A 21 -11.29 14.42 18.61
N ALA A 22 -12.08 15.47 18.87
CA ALA A 22 -13.07 15.48 19.93
C ALA A 22 -14.16 14.42 19.67
N GLU A 23 -14.74 14.41 18.48
CA GLU A 23 -15.75 13.43 18.06
C GLU A 23 -15.21 11.99 18.17
N ALA A 24 -14.00 11.73 17.68
CA ALA A 24 -13.39 10.41 17.78
C ALA A 24 -13.22 9.97 19.25
N ARG A 25 -12.90 10.89 20.16
CA ARG A 25 -12.81 10.60 21.60
C ARG A 25 -14.16 10.33 22.23
N GLU A 26 -15.19 11.11 21.89
CA GLU A 26 -16.56 10.89 22.35
C GLU A 26 -17.09 9.52 21.93
N LEU A 27 -16.74 9.08 20.71
CA LEU A 27 -17.06 7.77 20.18
C LEU A 27 -16.16 6.64 20.72
N GLY A 28 -15.20 6.94 21.60
CA GLY A 28 -14.30 5.94 22.20
C GLY A 28 -13.31 5.31 21.22
N LEU A 29 -13.02 5.99 20.10
CA LEU A 29 -12.14 5.48 19.06
C LEU A 29 -10.67 5.58 19.47
N ASN A 30 -9.88 4.57 19.07
CA ASN A 30 -8.44 4.58 19.29
C ASN A 30 -7.74 5.39 18.19
N LEU A 31 -7.54 6.69 18.45
CA LEU A 31 -6.87 7.63 17.55
C LEU A 31 -5.52 7.12 17.04
N SER A 32 -4.70 6.54 17.91
CA SER A 32 -3.37 6.05 17.50
C SER A 32 -3.49 4.92 16.48
N ARG A 33 -4.43 3.99 16.70
CA ARG A 33 -4.64 2.86 15.79
C ARG A 33 -5.19 3.31 14.44
N ILE A 34 -6.18 4.20 14.44
CA ILE A 34 -6.77 4.73 13.21
C ILE A 34 -5.75 5.52 12.40
N ALA A 35 -4.94 6.35 13.08
CA ALA A 35 -3.87 7.09 12.42
C ALA A 35 -2.80 6.17 11.81
N GLU A 36 -2.43 5.09 12.51
CA GLU A 36 -1.47 4.09 12.02
C GLU A 36 -2.03 3.35 10.78
N GLU A 37 -3.27 2.89 10.83
CA GLU A 37 -3.95 2.21 9.72
C GLU A 37 -4.09 3.13 8.50
N GLY A 38 -4.49 4.39 8.70
CA GLY A 38 -4.59 5.39 7.62
C GLY A 38 -3.23 5.70 6.99
N LEU A 39 -2.17 5.83 7.81
CA LEU A 39 -0.82 6.06 7.32
C LEU A 39 -0.29 4.85 6.54
N GLU A 40 -0.52 3.63 7.01
CA GLU A 40 -0.13 2.41 6.31
C GLU A 40 -0.78 2.34 4.92
N GLN A 41 -2.09 2.61 4.84
CA GLN A 41 -2.82 2.62 3.58
C GLN A 41 -2.26 3.68 2.61
N ALA A 42 -2.04 4.90 3.09
CA ALA A 42 -1.49 5.98 2.28
C ALA A 42 -0.08 5.65 1.76
N VAL A 43 0.79 5.13 2.61
CA VAL A 43 2.14 4.71 2.24
C VAL A 43 2.12 3.57 1.22
N LYS A 44 1.24 2.58 1.42
CA LYS A 44 1.07 1.46 0.48
C LYS A 44 0.61 1.96 -0.89
N ALA A 45 -0.41 2.81 -0.93
CA ALA A 45 -0.94 3.37 -2.17
C ALA A 45 0.12 4.16 -2.95
N GLU A 46 0.89 5.00 -2.24
CA GLU A 46 1.97 5.79 -2.87
C GLU A 46 3.11 4.90 -3.39
N ARG A 47 3.48 3.85 -2.64
CA ARG A 47 4.46 2.87 -3.12
C ARG A 47 3.98 2.14 -4.37
N GLU A 48 2.72 1.72 -4.39
CA GLU A 48 2.12 1.05 -5.54
C GLU A 48 2.10 1.98 -6.76
N LYS A 49 1.71 3.24 -6.58
CA LYS A 49 1.73 4.26 -7.64
C LYS A 49 3.14 4.42 -8.23
N ARG A 50 4.15 4.60 -7.38
CA ARG A 50 5.55 4.74 -7.83
C ARG A 50 6.06 3.49 -8.51
N TRP A 51 5.70 2.31 -8.01
CA TRP A 51 6.09 1.06 -8.64
C TRP A 51 5.47 0.93 -10.04
N LYS A 52 4.18 1.24 -10.20
CA LYS A 52 3.52 1.23 -11.51
C LYS A 52 4.17 2.20 -12.48
N GLU A 53 4.54 3.38 -12.03
CA GLU A 53 5.23 4.38 -12.85
C GLU A 53 6.61 3.89 -13.30
N GLN A 54 7.41 3.35 -12.36
CA GLN A 54 8.74 2.81 -12.66
C GLN A 54 8.70 1.59 -13.58
N ASN A 55 7.65 0.77 -13.48
CA ASN A 55 7.52 -0.46 -14.27
C ASN A 55 6.62 -0.29 -15.50
N ARG A 56 6.20 0.94 -15.82
CA ARG A 56 5.23 1.20 -16.89
C ARG A 56 5.68 0.62 -18.22
N GLU A 57 6.92 0.86 -18.61
CA GLU A 57 7.49 0.37 -19.88
C GLU A 57 7.59 -1.17 -19.90
N ALA A 58 8.03 -1.78 -18.79
CA ALA A 58 8.11 -3.23 -18.68
C ALA A 58 6.73 -3.89 -18.75
N ILE A 59 5.73 -3.30 -18.09
CA ILE A 59 4.32 -3.74 -18.14
C ILE A 59 3.78 -3.61 -19.56
N GLU A 60 4.04 -2.49 -20.24
CA GLU A 60 3.60 -2.27 -21.62
C GLU A 60 4.24 -3.26 -22.60
N ALA A 61 5.55 -3.48 -22.51
CA ALA A 61 6.26 -4.45 -23.30
C ALA A 61 5.73 -5.88 -23.06
N HIS A 62 5.49 -6.24 -21.80
CA HIS A 62 4.89 -7.53 -21.46
C HIS A 62 3.46 -7.67 -22.02
N ASN A 63 2.64 -6.63 -21.89
CA ASN A 63 1.28 -6.64 -22.43
C ASN A 63 1.27 -6.76 -23.97
N GLN A 64 2.23 -6.11 -24.65
CA GLN A 64 2.38 -6.24 -26.09
C GLN A 64 2.77 -7.67 -26.49
N TYR A 65 3.76 -8.25 -25.79
CA TYR A 65 4.15 -9.65 -26.01
C TYR A 65 2.96 -10.61 -25.85
N VAL A 66 2.15 -10.44 -24.80
CA VAL A 66 0.96 -11.27 -24.57
C VAL A 66 -0.10 -11.09 -25.65
N ARG A 67 -0.28 -9.87 -26.18
CA ARG A 67 -1.19 -9.63 -27.32
C ARG A 67 -0.74 -10.34 -28.59
N GLU A 68 0.56 -10.33 -28.86
CA GLU A 68 1.14 -10.92 -30.07
C GLU A 68 1.26 -12.45 -30.00
N HIS A 69 1.65 -12.97 -28.84
CA HIS A 69 2.02 -14.39 -28.67
C HIS A 69 1.04 -15.19 -27.82
N GLY A 70 0.02 -14.54 -27.27
CA GLY A 70 -0.88 -15.11 -26.29
C GLY A 70 -0.24 -15.25 -24.91
N LEU A 71 -0.98 -15.85 -23.98
CA LEU A 71 -0.50 -16.07 -22.62
C LEU A 71 0.62 -17.13 -22.60
N PRO A 72 1.81 -16.80 -22.06
CA PRO A 72 2.87 -17.78 -21.84
C PRO A 72 2.33 -18.98 -21.07
N LEU A 73 2.72 -20.18 -21.49
CA LEU A 73 2.38 -21.43 -20.81
C LEU A 73 0.88 -21.75 -20.73
N ALA A 74 0.01 -21.02 -21.43
CA ALA A 74 -1.44 -21.29 -21.44
C ALA A 74 -1.77 -22.75 -21.81
N LYS A 75 -0.95 -23.38 -22.66
CA LYS A 75 -1.05 -24.79 -23.04
C LYS A 75 -0.93 -25.81 -21.88
N TYR A 76 -0.47 -25.39 -20.70
CA TYR A 76 -0.34 -26.24 -19.52
C TYR A 76 -1.37 -25.91 -18.43
N ARG A 77 -2.32 -24.98 -18.68
CA ARG A 77 -3.34 -24.62 -17.70
C ARG A 77 -4.35 -25.78 -17.57
N LEU A 78 -4.31 -26.48 -16.44
CA LEU A 78 -5.37 -27.40 -16.03
C LEU A 78 -6.51 -26.54 -15.43
N PHE A 79 -7.71 -26.76 -15.96
CA PHE A 79 -8.99 -26.06 -15.76
C PHE A 79 -9.16 -25.32 -14.42
#